data_AF-A0AAJ6Z761-F1
#
_entry.id   AF-A0AAJ6Z761-F1
#
_cell.length_a   1.000
_cell.length_b   1.000
_cell.length_c   1.000
_cell.angle_alpha   90.00
_cell.angle_beta   90.00
_cell.angle_gamma   90.00
#
_symmetry.space_group_name_H-M   'P 1'
#
loop_
_entity.id
_entity.type
_entity.pdbx_description
1 polymer ?
#
loop_
_entity_poly.entity_id
_entity_poly.type
_entity_poly.pdbx_seq_one_letter_code
_entity_poly.pdbx_strand_id
1 'polypeptide(L)'
;MKMTTPSLVTPACVLATLLLWTTASSGVFISNLSEACYRCLCYVSTECNTAHGCTGGYCGPFNISRVYWSDAGRVTLLDDDPQRNHAWEDCARNYICAKRIVEGYLQKYGKDCNSDGVTDCFDFMMINGNGGNGCTSPLSKTENGRRWLRRYQDCQLVIKA
;
A
#
# COMPACT_ATOMS: atom_id res chain seq x y z
N MET A 1 56.49 16.43 -42.61
CA MET A 1 55.02 16.59 -42.44
C MET A 1 54.63 15.76 -41.21
N LYS A 2 54.42 16.40 -40.05
CA LYS A 2 54.04 15.70 -38.80
C LYS A 2 52.52 15.67 -38.71
N MET A 3 51.97 14.47 -38.63
CA MET A 3 50.54 14.19 -38.52
C MET A 3 50.16 14.22 -37.03
N THR A 4 49.38 15.21 -36.62
CA THR A 4 48.88 15.36 -35.25
C THR A 4 47.56 14.61 -35.10
N THR A 5 47.55 13.58 -34.26
CA THR A 5 46.34 12.85 -33.84
C THR A 5 45.51 13.73 -32.89
N PRO A 6 44.18 13.84 -33.06
CA PRO A 6 43.35 14.61 -32.14
C PRO A 6 43.06 13.78 -30.87
N SER A 7 43.41 14.33 -29.70
CA SER A 7 42.99 13.79 -28.41
C SER A 7 41.52 14.15 -28.17
N LEU A 8 40.66 13.13 -28.10
CA LEU A 8 39.26 13.30 -27.72
C LEU A 8 39.18 13.53 -26.20
N VAL A 9 39.04 14.79 -25.79
CA VAL A 9 38.84 15.15 -24.37
C VAL A 9 37.34 15.11 -24.09
N THR A 10 36.86 14.03 -23.47
CA THR A 10 35.48 13.95 -22.97
C THR A 10 35.36 14.73 -21.66
N PRO A 11 34.57 15.81 -21.58
CA PRO A 11 34.40 16.56 -20.34
C PRO A 11 33.65 15.71 -19.30
N ALA A 12 34.23 15.56 -18.11
CA ALA A 12 33.70 14.76 -17.00
C ALA A 12 32.25 15.12 -16.58
N CYS A 13 31.76 16.31 -16.94
CA CYS A 13 30.41 16.76 -16.65
C CYS A 13 29.31 16.00 -17.40
N VAL A 14 29.59 15.36 -18.53
CA VAL A 14 28.55 14.68 -19.34
C VAL A 14 28.16 13.32 -18.76
N LEU A 15 29.02 12.69 -17.97
CA LEU A 15 28.71 11.45 -17.26
C LEU A 15 27.79 11.67 -16.03
N ALA A 16 27.80 12.88 -15.45
CA ALA A 16 27.01 13.20 -14.27
C ALA A 16 25.52 13.43 -14.57
N THR A 17 25.17 13.86 -15.79
CA THR A 17 23.77 14.15 -16.17
C THR A 17 22.98 12.90 -16.56
N LEU A 18 23.65 11.81 -16.96
CA LEU A 18 23.02 10.53 -17.30
C LEU A 18 22.62 9.69 -16.07
N LEU A 19 23.12 10.01 -14.88
CA LEU A 19 22.82 9.28 -13.63
C LEU A 19 21.64 9.84 -12.83
N LEU A 20 21.01 10.93 -13.29
CA LEU A 20 19.96 11.65 -12.54
C LEU A 20 18.53 11.38 -13.04
N TRP A 21 18.31 10.48 -14.00
CA TRP A 21 17.03 10.30 -14.70
C TRP A 21 16.41 8.90 -14.55
N THR A 22 16.56 8.25 -13.39
CA THR A 22 15.84 6.99 -13.12
C THR A 22 15.08 7.03 -11.80
N THR A 23 14.03 7.84 -11.72
CA THR A 23 12.98 7.64 -10.70
C THR A 23 11.58 7.82 -11.28
N ALA A 24 11.34 7.30 -12.49
CA ALA A 24 9.99 6.91 -12.84
C ALA A 24 9.68 5.58 -12.11
N SER A 25 9.26 5.67 -10.85
CA SER A 25 8.65 4.51 -10.18
C SER A 25 7.30 4.29 -10.84
N SER A 26 7.25 3.38 -11.81
CA SER A 26 6.00 2.85 -12.32
C SER A 26 5.24 2.25 -11.14
N GLY A 27 4.09 2.84 -10.79
CA GLY A 27 3.22 2.25 -9.77
C GLY A 27 2.90 0.81 -10.16
N VAL A 28 3.18 -0.14 -9.27
CA VAL A 28 2.94 -1.56 -9.52
C VAL A 28 1.44 -1.82 -9.41
N PHE A 29 0.78 -2.07 -10.53
CA PHE A 29 -0.62 -2.45 -10.53
C PHE A 29 -0.80 -3.87 -9.97
N ILE A 30 -1.62 -4.05 -8.94
CA ILE A 30 -1.97 -5.35 -8.38
C ILE A 30 -3.24 -5.86 -9.06
N SER A 31 -3.11 -6.77 -10.03
CA SER A 31 -4.22 -7.22 -10.88
C SER A 31 -5.42 -7.79 -10.10
N ASN A 32 -5.16 -8.39 -8.94
CA ASN A 32 -6.18 -9.07 -8.14
C ASN A 32 -6.78 -8.18 -7.04
N LEU A 33 -6.39 -6.89 -6.97
CA LEU A 33 -6.89 -5.92 -6.01
C LEU A 33 -7.99 -5.04 -6.65
N SER A 34 -9.22 -5.55 -6.63
CA SER A 34 -10.38 -4.88 -7.25
C SER A 34 -11.02 -3.80 -6.36
N GLU A 35 -11.87 -2.95 -6.95
CA GLU A 35 -12.72 -2.02 -6.20
C GLU A 35 -13.62 -2.71 -5.17
N ALA A 36 -14.13 -3.90 -5.50
CA ALA A 36 -14.91 -4.71 -4.58
C ALA A 36 -14.04 -5.15 -3.38
N CYS A 37 -12.78 -5.49 -3.63
CA CYS A 37 -11.85 -5.82 -2.56
C CYS A 37 -11.57 -4.64 -1.64
N TYR A 38 -11.30 -3.44 -2.19
CA TYR A 38 -11.12 -2.23 -1.38
C TYR A 38 -12.34 -1.93 -0.49
N ARG A 39 -13.56 -2.13 -1.00
CA ARG A 39 -14.77 -1.98 -0.18
C ARG A 39 -14.80 -2.94 0.99
N CYS A 40 -14.43 -4.21 0.79
CA CYS A 40 -14.35 -5.16 1.89
C CYS A 40 -13.24 -4.84 2.88
N LEU A 41 -12.04 -4.48 2.42
CA LEU A 41 -10.95 -4.10 3.33
C LEU A 41 -11.35 -2.90 4.20
N CYS A 42 -12.02 -1.91 3.60
CA CYS A 42 -12.58 -0.75 4.31
C CYS A 42 -13.64 -1.15 5.34
N TYR A 43 -14.60 -1.99 4.93
CA TYR A 43 -15.70 -2.46 5.79
C TYR A 43 -15.17 -3.28 6.98
N VAL A 44 -14.21 -4.15 6.75
CA VAL A 44 -13.61 -4.97 7.79
C VAL A 44 -12.91 -4.09 8.85
N SER A 45 -12.15 -3.08 8.42
CA SER A 45 -11.41 -2.18 9.31
C SER A 45 -12.32 -1.34 10.22
N THR A 46 -13.25 -0.59 9.64
CA THR A 46 -14.04 0.42 10.39
C THR A 46 -15.53 0.43 10.05
N GLU A 47 -16.05 -0.63 9.43
CA GLU A 47 -17.35 -0.61 8.75
C GLU A 47 -17.39 0.48 7.66
N CYS A 48 -16.21 0.76 7.10
CA CYS A 48 -15.97 1.80 6.11
C CYS A 48 -16.44 3.19 6.53
N ASN A 49 -16.25 3.52 7.81
CA ASN A 49 -16.56 4.84 8.34
C ASN A 49 -15.56 5.89 7.80
N THR A 50 -15.95 6.57 6.73
CA THR A 50 -15.14 7.63 6.08
C THR A 50 -14.96 8.87 6.96
N ALA A 51 -15.78 9.05 8.01
CA ALA A 51 -15.61 10.10 9.01
C ALA A 51 -14.73 9.68 10.19
N HIS A 52 -14.20 8.46 10.20
CA HIS A 52 -13.30 8.00 11.25
C HIS A 52 -12.03 8.87 11.27
N GLY A 53 -11.81 9.57 12.39
CA GLY A 53 -10.61 10.37 12.63
C GLY A 53 -9.40 9.48 12.93
N CYS A 54 -8.56 9.95 13.86
CA CYS A 54 -7.43 9.17 14.36
C CYS A 54 -7.69 8.76 15.81
N THR A 55 -7.56 7.47 16.13
CA THR A 55 -7.75 6.95 17.48
C THR A 55 -6.73 5.84 17.74
N GLY A 56 -5.99 5.93 18.85
CA GLY A 56 -4.99 4.92 19.22
C GLY A 56 -3.84 4.76 18.22
N GLY A 57 -3.54 5.80 17.42
CA GLY A 57 -2.48 5.76 16.40
C GLY A 57 -2.89 5.18 15.05
N TYR A 58 -4.18 4.93 14.84
CA TYR A 58 -4.75 4.48 13.57
C TYR A 58 -5.74 5.51 13.05
N CYS A 59 -5.77 5.73 11.74
CA CYS A 59 -6.58 6.78 11.12
C CYS A 59 -7.43 6.27 9.96
N GLY A 60 -8.58 6.92 9.80
CA GLY A 60 -9.38 6.84 8.59
C GLY A 60 -10.11 5.51 8.35
N PRO A 61 -10.79 5.39 7.21
CA PRO A 61 -11.69 4.28 6.93
C PRO A 61 -11.01 2.90 6.88
N PHE A 62 -9.71 2.86 6.57
CA PHE A 62 -8.93 1.63 6.52
C PHE A 62 -8.19 1.32 7.82
N ASN A 63 -8.33 2.15 8.86
CA ASN A 63 -7.64 2.01 10.15
C ASN A 63 -6.11 1.90 9.97
N ILE A 64 -5.51 2.85 9.24
CA ILE A 64 -4.10 2.84 8.84
C ILE A 64 -3.24 3.42 9.94
N SER A 65 -2.13 2.76 10.29
CA SER A 65 -1.11 3.30 11.21
C SER A 65 0.02 4.01 10.46
N ARG A 66 0.83 4.79 11.19
CA ARG A 66 2.04 5.43 10.63
C ARG A 66 3.05 4.42 10.10
N VAL A 67 3.20 3.27 10.76
CA VAL A 67 4.13 2.21 10.31
C VAL A 67 3.62 1.57 9.01
N TYR A 68 2.31 1.28 8.94
CA TYR A 68 1.68 0.79 7.71
C TYR A 68 1.92 1.76 6.55
N TRP A 69 1.68 3.05 6.76
CA TRP A 69 1.92 4.09 5.76
C TRP A 69 3.39 4.18 5.33
N SER A 70 4.33 4.06 6.27
CA SER A 70 5.76 4.06 5.93
C SER A 70 6.14 2.84 5.08
N ASP A 71 5.60 1.68 5.40
CA ASP A 71 5.81 0.45 4.64
C ASP A 71 5.18 0.50 3.24
N ALA A 72 4.10 1.26 3.09
CA ALA A 72 3.43 1.50 1.82
C ALA A 72 4.16 2.51 0.90
N GLY A 73 5.36 2.96 1.27
CA GLY A 73 6.11 3.94 0.47
C GLY A 73 5.75 5.41 0.77
N ARG A 74 5.13 5.70 1.92
CA ARG A 74 4.81 7.06 2.39
C ARG A 74 3.95 7.86 1.41
N VAL A 75 2.91 7.22 0.86
CA VAL A 75 1.96 7.85 -0.06
C VAL A 75 1.28 9.06 0.58
N THR A 76 1.22 10.18 -0.13
CA THR A 76 0.61 11.43 0.33
C THR A 76 -0.54 11.89 -0.58
N LEU A 77 -1.26 12.91 -0.11
CA LEU A 77 -2.16 13.69 -0.96
C LEU A 77 -1.36 14.34 -2.09
N LEU A 78 -2.06 14.78 -3.15
CA LEU A 78 -1.41 15.50 -4.24
C LEU A 78 -0.72 16.75 -3.68
N ASP A 79 0.51 17.01 -4.13
CA ASP A 79 1.36 18.16 -3.75
C ASP A 79 1.75 18.22 -2.25
N ASP A 80 1.62 17.13 -1.51
CA ASP A 80 2.00 17.05 -0.10
C ASP A 80 3.35 16.33 0.11
N ASP A 81 4.07 16.72 1.17
CA ASP A 81 5.43 16.24 1.46
C ASP A 81 5.42 14.95 2.29
N PRO A 82 6.02 13.83 1.80
CA PRO A 82 6.11 12.58 2.54
C PRO A 82 6.96 12.66 3.83
N GLN A 83 7.67 13.75 4.10
CA GLN A 83 8.37 14.00 5.36
C GLN A 83 7.55 14.85 6.35
N ARG A 84 6.44 15.46 5.92
CA ARG A 84 5.59 16.25 6.82
C ARG A 84 4.95 15.35 7.88
N ASN A 85 5.02 15.79 9.14
CA ASN A 85 4.57 14.99 10.28
C ASN A 85 3.13 14.46 10.16
N HIS A 86 2.23 15.25 9.58
CA HIS A 86 0.80 14.95 9.44
C HIS A 86 0.39 14.43 8.04
N ALA A 87 1.32 14.28 7.09
CA ALA A 87 1.01 13.78 5.75
C ALA A 87 0.34 12.39 5.77
N TRP A 88 0.77 11.54 6.71
CA TRP A 88 0.19 10.22 6.90
C TRP A 88 -1.26 10.27 7.39
N GLU A 89 -1.59 11.16 8.34
CA GLU A 89 -2.95 11.30 8.90
C GLU A 89 -3.91 11.87 7.86
N ASP A 90 -3.45 12.85 7.10
CA ASP A 90 -4.25 13.51 6.07
C ASP A 90 -4.56 12.53 4.93
N CYS A 91 -3.57 11.76 4.48
CA CYS A 91 -3.78 10.74 3.46
C CYS A 91 -4.61 9.56 3.98
N ALA A 92 -4.37 9.08 5.21
CA ALA A 92 -5.13 7.96 5.78
C ALA A 92 -6.62 8.27 5.96
N ARG A 93 -6.98 9.53 6.25
CA ARG A 93 -8.37 9.98 6.39
C ARG A 93 -9.06 10.27 5.04
N ASN A 94 -8.31 10.48 3.97
CA ASN A 94 -8.87 10.64 2.64
C ASN A 94 -9.07 9.27 1.97
N TYR A 95 -10.31 8.88 1.65
CA TYR A 95 -10.60 7.54 1.12
C TYR A 95 -9.76 7.15 -0.11
N ILE A 96 -9.59 8.07 -1.08
CA ILE A 96 -8.83 7.81 -2.31
C ILE A 96 -7.33 7.69 -2.02
N CYS A 97 -6.80 8.54 -1.14
CA CYS A 97 -5.39 8.48 -0.74
C CYS A 97 -5.11 7.23 0.11
N ALA A 98 -6.01 6.89 1.02
CA ALA A 98 -5.94 5.69 1.85
C ALA A 98 -5.93 4.40 1.00
N LYS A 99 -6.71 4.34 -0.09
CA LYS A 99 -6.62 3.21 -1.04
C LYS A 99 -5.22 3.06 -1.64
N ARG A 100 -4.57 4.18 -2.01
CA ARG A 100 -3.19 4.16 -2.53
C ARG A 100 -2.18 3.73 -1.46
N ILE A 101 -2.42 4.06 -0.18
CA ILE A 101 -1.63 3.51 0.94
C ILE A 101 -1.80 1.99 1.03
N VAL A 102 -3.04 1.49 0.97
CA VAL A 102 -3.32 0.04 0.99
C VAL A 102 -2.66 -0.66 -0.21
N GLU A 103 -2.76 -0.08 -1.41
CA GLU A 103 -2.10 -0.57 -2.60
C GLU A 103 -0.58 -0.69 -2.40
N GLY A 104 0.09 0.37 -1.96
CA GLY A 104 1.53 0.36 -1.70
C GLY A 104 1.94 -0.68 -0.65
N TYR A 105 1.13 -0.89 0.39
CA TYR A 105 1.39 -1.93 1.38
C TYR A 105 1.27 -3.34 0.78
N LEU A 106 0.26 -3.56 -0.07
CA LEU A 106 0.05 -4.83 -0.75
C LEU A 106 1.05 -5.06 -1.90
N GLN A 107 1.64 -4.01 -2.48
CA GLN A 107 2.78 -4.15 -3.40
C GLN A 107 3.99 -4.73 -2.67
N LYS A 108 4.20 -4.34 -1.40
CA LYS A 108 5.31 -4.84 -0.56
C LYS A 108 5.06 -6.23 0.01
N TYR A 109 3.83 -6.52 0.44
CA TYR A 109 3.52 -7.71 1.24
C TYR A 109 2.56 -8.71 0.59
N GLY A 110 2.01 -8.40 -0.58
CA GLY A 110 1.10 -9.27 -1.32
C GLY A 110 1.73 -10.63 -1.62
N LYS A 111 1.06 -11.68 -1.16
CA LYS A 111 1.44 -13.09 -1.34
C LYS A 111 0.24 -13.98 -1.02
N ASP A 112 0.29 -15.21 -1.49
CA ASP A 112 -0.62 -16.28 -1.05
C ASP A 112 -0.35 -16.58 0.43
N CYS A 113 -1.35 -16.31 1.27
CA CYS A 113 -1.27 -16.43 2.71
C CYS A 113 -1.97 -17.69 3.23
N ASN A 114 -2.94 -18.23 2.51
CA ASN A 114 -3.70 -19.43 2.88
C ASN A 114 -3.22 -20.71 2.18
N SER A 115 -2.23 -20.60 1.29
CA SER A 115 -1.63 -21.67 0.48
C SER A 115 -2.61 -22.36 -0.48
N ASP A 116 -3.58 -21.62 -1.03
CA ASP A 116 -4.53 -22.14 -2.03
C ASP A 116 -4.05 -21.99 -3.49
N GLY A 117 -2.87 -21.38 -3.69
CA GLY A 117 -2.24 -21.19 -4.99
C GLY A 117 -2.67 -19.92 -5.72
N VAL A 118 -3.51 -19.09 -5.11
CA VAL A 118 -3.95 -17.80 -5.64
C VAL A 118 -3.58 -16.70 -4.65
N THR A 119 -3.29 -15.50 -5.14
CA THR A 119 -3.21 -14.30 -4.30
C THR A 119 -4.43 -13.45 -4.58
N ASP A 120 -5.39 -13.43 -3.66
CA ASP A 120 -6.68 -12.77 -3.83
C ASP A 120 -7.05 -11.84 -2.67
N CYS A 121 -8.31 -11.38 -2.66
CA CYS A 121 -8.78 -10.46 -1.63
C CYS A 121 -8.81 -11.07 -0.22
N PHE A 122 -8.95 -12.40 -0.09
CA PHE A 122 -8.86 -13.07 1.19
C PHE A 122 -7.43 -12.99 1.75
N ASP A 123 -6.42 -13.17 0.91
CA ASP A 123 -5.02 -12.96 1.32
C ASP A 123 -4.75 -11.51 1.71
N PHE A 124 -5.25 -10.56 0.93
CA PHE A 124 -5.12 -9.13 1.26
C PHE A 124 -5.82 -8.79 2.58
N MET A 125 -6.96 -9.41 2.86
CA MET A 125 -7.64 -9.27 4.15
C MET A 125 -6.80 -9.86 5.30
N MET A 126 -6.13 -11.00 5.09
CA MET A 126 -5.22 -11.61 6.07
C MET A 126 -3.97 -10.75 6.30
N ILE A 127 -3.41 -10.16 5.25
CA ILE A 127 -2.27 -9.22 5.33
C ILE A 127 -2.66 -7.97 6.14
N ASN A 128 -3.83 -7.39 5.89
CA ASN A 128 -4.30 -6.21 6.62
C ASN A 128 -4.66 -6.54 8.09
N GLY A 129 -5.13 -7.76 8.37
CA GLY A 129 -5.51 -8.18 9.73
C GLY A 129 -4.33 -8.63 10.61
N ASN A 130 -3.33 -9.31 10.04
CA ASN A 130 -2.19 -9.88 10.78
C ASN A 130 -0.87 -9.12 10.57
N GLY A 131 -0.83 -8.16 9.64
CA GLY A 131 0.39 -7.53 9.14
C GLY A 131 1.08 -8.38 8.07
N GLY A 132 1.88 -7.72 7.23
CA GLY A 132 2.45 -8.31 6.01
C GLY A 132 3.27 -9.60 6.21
N ASN A 133 4.03 -9.70 7.30
CA ASN A 133 4.82 -10.90 7.59
C ASN A 133 4.02 -12.00 8.31
N GLY A 134 2.92 -11.64 8.98
CA GLY A 134 2.15 -12.54 9.84
C GLY A 134 0.94 -13.20 9.19
N CYS A 135 0.70 -12.95 7.88
CA CYS A 135 -0.58 -13.29 7.27
C CYS A 135 -0.97 -14.76 7.34
N THR A 136 -0.03 -15.72 7.34
CA THR A 136 -0.31 -17.17 7.37
C THR A 136 -0.93 -17.66 8.68
N SER A 137 -0.95 -16.85 9.74
CA SER A 137 -1.61 -17.21 10.99
C SER A 137 -3.15 -17.12 10.86
N PRO A 138 -3.90 -18.14 11.32
CA PRO A 138 -5.35 -18.06 11.31
C PRO A 138 -5.88 -16.88 12.15
N LEU A 139 -6.69 -16.02 11.51
CA LEU A 139 -7.35 -14.88 12.18
C LEU A 139 -8.34 -15.34 13.26
N SER A 140 -8.88 -16.56 13.18
CA SER A 140 -9.86 -17.09 14.12
C SER A 140 -9.35 -17.30 15.56
N LYS A 141 -8.03 -17.19 15.78
CA LYS A 141 -7.39 -17.39 17.08
C LYS A 141 -7.82 -16.37 18.13
N THR A 142 -8.08 -15.11 17.75
CA THR A 142 -8.46 -14.04 18.68
C THR A 142 -9.89 -13.59 18.47
N GLU A 143 -10.50 -12.96 19.48
CA GLU A 143 -11.85 -12.38 19.32
C GLU A 143 -11.88 -11.31 18.23
N ASN A 144 -10.87 -10.43 18.20
CA ASN A 144 -10.74 -9.40 17.18
C ASN A 144 -10.61 -10.01 15.78
N GLY A 145 -9.80 -11.05 15.62
CA GLY A 145 -9.64 -11.71 14.32
C GLY A 145 -10.89 -12.50 13.90
N ARG A 146 -11.67 -13.08 14.83
CA ARG A 146 -13.00 -13.63 14.51
C ARG A 146 -13.98 -12.56 14.04
N ARG A 147 -13.97 -11.37 14.67
CA ARG A 147 -14.79 -10.22 14.23
C ARG A 147 -14.37 -9.74 12.84
N TRP A 148 -13.07 -9.68 12.59
CA TRP A 148 -12.47 -9.32 11.30
C TRP A 148 -12.93 -10.28 10.19
N LEU A 149 -12.81 -11.59 10.42
CA LEU A 149 -13.29 -12.63 9.49
C LEU A 149 -14.79 -12.53 9.23
N ARG A 150 -15.61 -12.33 10.27
CA ARG A 150 -17.07 -12.19 10.11
C ARG A 150 -17.43 -11.01 9.20
N ARG A 151 -16.86 -9.82 9.45
CA ARG A 151 -17.12 -8.65 8.60
C ARG A 151 -16.72 -8.89 7.15
N TYR A 152 -15.66 -9.66 6.91
CA TYR A 152 -15.25 -10.00 5.55
C TYR A 152 -16.28 -10.92 4.87
N GLN A 153 -16.76 -11.94 5.59
CA GLN A 153 -17.83 -12.82 5.10
C GLN A 153 -19.11 -12.03 4.79
N ASP A 154 -19.51 -11.11 5.66
CA ASP A 154 -20.68 -10.25 5.44
C ASP A 154 -20.54 -9.41 4.16
N CYS A 155 -19.35 -8.80 3.94
CA CYS A 155 -19.08 -8.03 2.73
C CYS A 155 -19.14 -8.89 1.45
N GLN A 156 -18.60 -10.11 1.51
CA GLN A 156 -18.62 -11.05 0.38
C GLN A 156 -20.05 -11.45 -0.02
N LEU A 157 -20.97 -11.55 0.94
CA LEU A 157 -22.38 -11.83 0.65
C LEU A 157 -23.04 -10.67 -0.10
N VAL A 158 -22.76 -9.43 0.30
CA VAL A 158 -23.30 -8.23 -0.36
C VAL A 158 -22.78 -8.07 -1.80
N ILE A 159 -21.52 -8.42 -2.07
CA ILE A 159 -20.94 -8.33 -3.42
C ILE A 159 -21.48 -9.41 -4.35
N LYS A 160 -21.89 -10.57 -3.82
CA LYS A 160 -22.40 -11.70 -4.60
C LYS A 160 -23.92 -11.67 -4.83
N ALA A 161 -24.64 -10.80 -4.13
CA ALA A 161 -26.07 -10.57 -4.26
C ALA A 161 -26.37 -9.60 -5.42
#